data_AF-A0AAU9VBY6-F1
#
_entry.id   AF-A0AAU9VBY6-F1
#
_cell.length_a   1.000
_cell.length_b   1.000
_cell.length_c   1.000
_cell.angle_alpha   90.00
_cell.angle_beta   90.00
_cell.angle_gamma   90.00
#
_symmetry.space_group_name_H-M   'P 1'
#
loop_
_entity.id
_entity.type
_entity.pdbx_description
1 polymer ?
#
loop_
_entity_poly.entity_id
_entity_poly.type
_entity_poly.pdbx_seq_one_letter_code
_entity_poly.pdbx_strand_id
1 'polypeptide(L)'
;MLHQYLPNKPHKWGYKLLVLCDDRGFANDFEIYSEMENNPDLRLPNEPDLGAWFNWRQSGRKLLPFYGVKGNRDEDVRRSVIALLSNKMKIPDITEHLSSCHRLGIKRESAHPIIVRFSDLQLRSKAWKTKTSLRGTEITITEFLTKPCQEIFVAAHNHFSMKKCWAADGVIVILLPHKYLKKVTTLSALK
;
A
#
# COMPACT_ATOMS: atom_id res chain seq x y z
N MET A 1 -1.30 -18.81 -10.62
CA MET A 1 -1.68 -19.60 -9.44
C MET A 1 -1.54 -18.76 -8.18
N LEU A 2 -2.55 -18.74 -7.30
CA LEU A 2 -2.45 -18.07 -5.99
C LEU A 2 -1.58 -18.93 -5.06
N HIS A 3 -0.55 -18.32 -4.48
CA HIS A 3 0.37 -18.95 -3.55
C HIS A 3 0.31 -18.25 -2.19
N GLN A 4 -0.05 -19.00 -1.16
CA GLN A 4 0.12 -18.53 0.21
C GLN A 4 1.59 -18.72 0.60
N TYR A 5 2.29 -17.61 0.80
CA TYR A 5 3.62 -17.61 1.38
C TYR A 5 3.51 -17.73 2.91
N LEU A 6 4.43 -18.51 3.51
CA LEU A 6 4.46 -18.95 4.93
C LEU A 6 3.45 -20.08 5.28
N PRO A 7 3.56 -21.28 4.65
CA PRO A 7 2.68 -22.41 4.95
C PRO A 7 2.87 -22.96 6.38
N ASN A 8 4.10 -22.92 6.91
CA ASN A 8 4.45 -23.44 8.23
C ASN A 8 4.44 -22.36 9.32
N LYS A 9 3.46 -21.45 9.27
CA LYS A 9 3.33 -20.37 10.25
C LYS A 9 3.12 -20.96 11.67
N PRO A 10 3.94 -20.59 12.68
CA PRO A 10 3.67 -20.94 14.07
C PRO A 10 2.34 -20.29 14.50
N HIS A 11 1.45 -21.12 15.03
CA HIS A 11 0.06 -20.76 15.29
C HIS A 11 -0.03 -19.53 16.21
N LYS A 12 -0.98 -18.62 15.89
CA LYS A 12 -1.39 -17.35 16.57
C LYS A 12 -0.78 -16.00 16.14
N TRP A 13 0.47 -15.86 15.71
CA TRP A 13 1.04 -14.51 15.51
C TRP A 13 1.77 -14.35 14.16
N GLY A 14 1.31 -13.45 13.29
CA GLY A 14 2.03 -13.07 12.06
C GLY A 14 1.16 -12.74 10.85
N TYR A 15 1.75 -12.02 9.89
CA TYR A 15 1.13 -11.67 8.61
C TYR A 15 1.10 -12.90 7.67
N LYS A 16 -0.04 -13.19 7.06
CA LYS A 16 -0.18 -14.08 5.90
C LYS A 16 0.05 -13.25 4.64
N LEU A 17 0.97 -13.66 3.80
CA LEU A 17 1.19 -13.03 2.50
C LEU A 17 0.64 -13.98 1.43
N LEU A 18 -0.48 -13.61 0.82
CA LEU A 18 -0.96 -14.26 -0.39
C LEU A 18 -0.29 -13.56 -1.57
N VAL A 19 0.26 -14.31 -2.51
CA VAL A 19 0.86 -13.77 -3.73
C VAL A 19 0.22 -14.49 -4.91
N LEU A 20 -0.33 -13.73 -5.84
CA LEU A 20 -0.79 -14.19 -7.12
C LEU A 20 0.41 -14.27 -8.05
N CYS A 21 0.91 -15.48 -8.30
CA CYS A 21 2.01 -15.70 -9.23
C CYS A 21 1.49 -16.25 -10.56
N ASP A 22 2.22 -16.08 -11.66
CA ASP A 22 2.01 -16.85 -12.88
C ASP A 22 2.75 -18.21 -12.83
N ASP A 23 2.62 -19.00 -13.89
CA ASP A 23 3.32 -20.28 -14.07
C ASP A 23 4.83 -20.15 -14.28
N ARG A 24 5.32 -18.92 -14.50
CA ARG A 24 6.73 -18.55 -14.65
C ARG A 24 7.34 -18.03 -13.34
N GLY A 25 6.55 -17.94 -12.28
CA GLY A 25 6.99 -17.51 -10.95
C GLY A 25 6.98 -16.00 -10.70
N PHE A 26 6.43 -15.19 -11.61
CA PHE A 26 6.30 -13.75 -11.41
C PHE A 26 5.11 -13.42 -10.51
N ALA A 27 5.35 -12.65 -9.46
CA ALA A 27 4.32 -12.11 -8.58
C ALA A 27 3.58 -10.95 -9.26
N ASN A 28 2.34 -11.19 -9.66
CA ASN A 28 1.47 -10.21 -10.33
C ASN A 28 0.67 -9.38 -9.35
N ASP A 29 0.30 -9.97 -8.21
CA ASP A 29 -0.49 -9.30 -7.18
C ASP A 29 -0.17 -9.93 -5.81
N PHE A 30 -0.35 -9.21 -4.72
CA PHE A 30 -0.16 -9.78 -3.39
C PHE A 30 -1.08 -9.12 -2.36
N GLU A 31 -1.50 -9.92 -1.40
CA GLU A 31 -2.36 -9.51 -0.33
C GLU A 31 -1.73 -9.91 1.00
N ILE A 32 -1.46 -8.92 1.84
CA ILE A 32 -0.99 -9.15 3.19
C ILE A 32 -2.25 -9.19 4.06
N TYR A 33 -2.38 -10.21 4.88
CA TYR A 33 -3.43 -10.33 5.89
C TYR A 33 -2.78 -10.40 7.24
N SER A 34 -3.12 -9.51 8.15
CA SER A 34 -2.74 -9.70 9.55
C SER A 34 -3.93 -10.35 10.24
N GLU A 35 -3.82 -11.58 10.74
CA GLU A 35 -4.89 -12.21 11.54
C GLU A 35 -5.18 -11.47 12.87
N MET A 36 -4.60 -10.28 13.06
CA MET A 36 -4.72 -9.42 14.23
C MET A 36 -5.48 -8.12 13.94
N GLU A 37 -6.21 -8.02 12.82
CA GLU A 37 -7.04 -6.86 12.46
C GLU A 37 -8.13 -6.53 13.51
N ASN A 38 -8.53 -7.52 14.32
CA ASN A 38 -9.42 -7.35 15.47
C ASN A 38 -8.69 -7.48 16.82
N ASN A 39 -7.35 -7.54 16.85
CA ASN A 39 -6.65 -7.63 18.13
C ASN A 39 -6.69 -6.25 18.83
N PRO A 40 -7.37 -6.13 19.99
CA PRO A 40 -7.47 -4.86 20.71
C PRO A 40 -6.11 -4.34 21.18
N ASP A 41 -5.11 -5.20 21.41
CA ASP A 41 -3.76 -4.81 21.87
C ASP A 41 -2.95 -4.09 20.78
N LEU A 42 -3.29 -4.29 19.51
CA LEU A 42 -2.66 -3.60 18.38
C LEU A 42 -3.42 -2.35 17.94
N ARG A 43 -4.61 -2.12 18.49
CA ARG A 43 -5.38 -0.91 18.23
C ARG A 43 -4.85 0.21 19.11
N LEU A 44 -4.75 1.40 18.53
CA LEU A 44 -4.41 2.57 19.31
C LEU A 44 -5.54 2.80 20.35
N PRO A 45 -5.23 3.26 21.58
CA PRO A 45 -6.21 3.37 22.66
C PRO A 45 -7.48 4.17 22.31
N ASN A 46 -7.40 5.07 21.32
CA ASN A 46 -8.48 5.95 20.89
C ASN A 46 -9.10 5.56 19.54
N GLU A 47 -8.75 4.39 18.99
CA GLU A 47 -9.27 3.92 17.70
C GLU A 47 -10.49 3.02 17.91
N PRO A 48 -11.68 3.35 17.39
CA PRO A 48 -12.89 2.55 17.57
C PRO A 48 -12.81 1.19 16.86
N ASP A 49 -13.50 0.16 17.38
CA ASP A 49 -13.58 -1.15 16.72
C ASP A 49 -14.65 -1.10 15.66
N LEU A 50 -14.26 -1.19 14.40
CA LEU A 50 -15.19 -1.11 13.29
C LEU A 50 -15.25 -2.44 12.52
N GLY A 51 -14.69 -3.50 13.12
CA GLY A 51 -14.57 -4.84 12.55
C GLY A 51 -13.36 -4.98 11.61
N ALA A 52 -12.95 -6.24 11.35
CA ALA A 52 -11.67 -6.57 10.72
C ALA A 52 -11.44 -5.83 9.39
N TRP A 53 -12.47 -5.78 8.55
CA TRP A 53 -12.42 -5.10 7.25
C TRP A 53 -12.21 -3.59 7.37
N PHE A 54 -12.87 -2.94 8.34
CA PHE A 54 -12.76 -1.51 8.52
C PHE A 54 -11.45 -1.15 9.22
N ASN A 55 -11.05 -1.93 10.23
CA ASN A 55 -9.75 -1.79 10.91
C ASN A 55 -8.59 -2.00 9.92
N TRP A 56 -8.70 -2.97 9.00
CA TRP A 56 -7.74 -3.19 7.93
C TRP A 56 -7.66 -2.01 6.97
N ARG A 57 -8.81 -1.46 6.53
CA ARG A 57 -8.82 -0.23 5.72
C ARG A 57 -8.15 0.91 6.46
N GLN A 58 -8.41 1.09 7.75
CA GLN A 58 -7.82 2.16 8.56
C GLN A 58 -6.30 2.01 8.70
N SER A 59 -5.81 0.79 8.95
CA SER A 59 -4.37 0.48 9.02
C SER A 59 -3.68 0.62 7.65
N GLY A 60 -4.34 0.19 6.57
CA GLY A 60 -3.84 0.26 5.21
C GLY A 60 -3.64 1.69 4.69
N ARG A 61 -4.39 2.68 5.22
CA ARG A 61 -4.22 4.10 4.87
C ARG A 61 -2.85 4.66 5.21
N LYS A 62 -2.15 4.05 6.17
CA LYS A 62 -0.77 4.41 6.55
C LYS A 62 0.29 3.69 5.70
N LEU A 63 -0.11 2.90 4.71
CA LEU A 63 0.81 2.16 3.84
C LEU A 63 0.96 2.86 2.47
N LEU A 64 2.18 2.82 1.96
CA LEU A 64 2.50 3.11 0.56
C LEU A 64 3.48 2.05 0.02
N PRO A 65 3.15 1.37 -1.09
CA PRO A 65 4.11 0.56 -1.83
C PRO A 65 5.04 1.44 -2.69
N PHE A 66 6.33 1.12 -2.66
CA PHE A 66 7.39 1.73 -3.45
C PHE A 66 7.96 0.69 -4.41
N TYR A 67 7.89 0.97 -5.71
CA TYR A 67 8.41 0.13 -6.79
C TYR A 67 9.68 0.73 -7.37
N GLY A 68 10.54 -0.12 -7.96
CA GLY A 68 11.75 0.33 -8.66
C GLY A 68 12.90 0.77 -7.74
N VAL A 69 12.77 0.55 -6.43
CA VAL A 69 13.87 0.81 -5.48
C VAL A 69 14.86 -0.34 -5.55
N LYS A 70 16.02 -0.09 -6.18
CA LYS A 70 17.09 -1.09 -6.35
C LYS A 70 17.63 -1.52 -4.99
N GLY A 71 17.71 -2.83 -4.79
CA GLY A 71 18.26 -3.45 -3.59
C GLY A 71 19.61 -4.09 -3.82
N ASN A 72 20.44 -4.09 -2.77
CA ASN A 72 21.76 -4.73 -2.72
C ASN A 72 21.73 -5.93 -1.74
N ARG A 73 22.76 -6.79 -1.78
CA ARG A 73 22.81 -8.02 -0.96
C ARG A 73 22.72 -7.79 0.56
N ASP A 74 23.27 -6.67 1.05
CA ASP A 74 23.25 -6.25 2.46
C ASP A 74 22.41 -4.97 2.67
N GLU A 75 21.30 -4.85 1.95
CA GLU A 75 20.47 -3.64 2.00
C GLU A 75 19.74 -3.48 3.35
N ASP A 76 19.97 -2.34 3.99
CA ASP A 76 19.06 -1.80 5.00
C ASP A 76 17.91 -1.05 4.30
N VAL A 77 16.81 -1.76 4.09
CA VAL A 77 15.60 -1.26 3.42
C VAL A 77 15.10 0.04 4.05
N ARG A 78 15.17 0.16 5.38
CA ARG A 78 14.68 1.35 6.09
C ARG A 78 15.57 2.55 5.76
N ARG A 79 16.90 2.38 5.81
CA ARG A 79 17.84 3.45 5.43
C ARG A 79 17.68 3.86 3.97
N SER A 80 17.49 2.91 3.04
CA SER A 80 17.22 3.21 1.63
C SER A 80 15.97 4.09 1.46
N VAL A 81 14.88 3.75 2.16
CA VAL A 81 13.62 4.52 2.12
C VAL A 81 13.80 5.91 2.74
N ILE A 82 14.48 6.02 3.89
CA ILE A 82 14.77 7.31 4.53
C ILE A 82 15.58 8.21 3.60
N ALA A 83 16.63 7.68 2.97
CA ALA A 83 17.45 8.42 2.01
C ALA A 83 16.64 8.86 0.79
N LEU A 84 15.76 8.02 0.28
CA LEU A 84 14.86 8.34 -0.83
C LEU A 84 13.89 9.48 -0.46
N LEU A 85 13.22 9.38 0.69
CA LEU A 85 12.26 10.38 1.16
C LEU A 85 12.94 11.73 1.46
N SER A 86 14.14 11.70 2.03
CA SER A 86 14.90 12.90 2.37
C SER A 86 15.47 13.57 1.11
N ASN A 87 16.18 12.81 0.26
CA ASN A 87 16.94 13.36 -0.86
C ASN A 87 16.07 13.69 -2.07
N LYS A 88 15.11 12.82 -2.42
CA LYS A 88 14.29 13.00 -3.62
C LYS A 88 13.01 13.79 -3.33
N MET A 89 12.40 13.54 -2.16
CA MET A 89 11.09 14.10 -1.83
C MET A 89 11.16 15.30 -0.86
N LYS A 90 12.36 15.65 -0.38
CA LYS A 90 12.62 16.79 0.52
C LYS A 90 11.74 16.77 1.78
N ILE A 91 11.53 15.58 2.34
CA ILE A 91 10.79 15.41 3.60
C ILE A 91 11.82 15.26 4.72
N PRO A 92 12.09 16.31 5.53
CA PRO A 92 13.04 16.23 6.63
C PRO A 92 12.51 15.35 7.77
N ASP A 93 13.44 14.87 8.61
CA ASP A 93 13.17 14.20 9.89
C ASP A 93 12.21 13.00 9.80
N ILE A 94 12.40 12.09 8.84
CA ILE A 94 11.47 10.96 8.63
C ILE A 94 11.82 9.70 9.44
N THR A 95 13.02 9.64 10.03
CA THR A 95 13.58 8.41 10.61
C THR A 95 12.71 7.78 11.70
N GLU A 96 12.13 8.59 12.59
CA GLU A 96 11.26 8.09 13.68
C GLU A 96 9.80 7.93 13.24
N HIS A 97 9.43 8.47 12.08
CA HIS A 97 8.06 8.47 11.61
C HIS A 97 7.71 7.32 10.66
N LEU A 98 8.65 6.38 10.45
CA LEU A 98 8.39 5.13 9.75
C LEU A 98 8.17 4.01 10.77
N SER A 99 6.99 3.40 10.79
CA SER A 99 6.72 2.27 11.68
C SER A 99 7.41 1.00 11.18
N SER A 100 7.36 0.73 9.88
CA SER A 100 8.01 -0.44 9.27
C SER A 100 8.31 -0.24 7.79
N CYS A 101 9.34 -0.92 7.29
CA CYS A 101 9.73 -0.93 5.89
C CYS A 101 10.17 -2.35 5.51
N HIS A 102 9.45 -3.00 4.60
CA HIS A 102 9.76 -4.38 4.21
C HIS A 102 9.68 -4.54 2.70
N ARG A 103 10.74 -5.11 2.12
CA ARG A 103 10.70 -5.58 0.73
C ARG A 103 9.86 -6.85 0.69
N LEU A 104 8.96 -6.93 -0.28
CA LEU A 104 8.11 -8.08 -0.49
C LEU A 104 8.83 -9.15 -1.30
N GLY A 105 8.44 -10.41 -1.16
CA GLY A 105 9.09 -11.52 -1.87
C GLY A 105 10.43 -11.96 -1.25
N ILE A 106 11.08 -12.89 -1.94
CA ILE A 106 12.32 -13.52 -1.47
C ILE A 106 13.48 -12.54 -1.67
N LYS A 107 14.38 -12.41 -0.69
CA LYS A 107 15.52 -11.46 -0.59
C LYS A 107 16.47 -11.36 -1.79
N ARG A 108 16.28 -12.13 -2.86
CA ARG A 108 17.22 -12.28 -3.98
C ARG A 108 16.97 -11.34 -5.16
N GLU A 109 15.82 -10.67 -5.22
CA GLU A 109 15.48 -9.80 -6.35
C GLU A 109 15.14 -8.37 -5.93
N SER A 110 15.93 -7.44 -6.47
CA SER A 110 15.82 -5.99 -6.33
C SER A 110 14.57 -5.39 -6.99
N ALA A 111 13.81 -6.18 -7.75
CA ALA A 111 12.60 -5.76 -8.45
C ALA A 111 11.35 -5.68 -7.56
N HIS A 112 11.38 -6.30 -6.37
CA HIS A 112 10.19 -6.40 -5.54
C HIS A 112 9.85 -5.08 -4.84
N PRO A 113 8.55 -4.76 -4.70
CA PRO A 113 8.10 -3.55 -4.01
C PRO A 113 8.49 -3.54 -2.53
N ILE A 114 8.74 -2.34 -2.01
CA ILE A 114 8.90 -2.09 -0.58
C ILE A 114 7.59 -1.54 -0.03
N ILE A 115 7.03 -2.19 0.98
CA ILE A 115 5.90 -1.65 1.75
C ILE A 115 6.44 -0.78 2.86
N VAL A 116 6.05 0.49 2.84
CA VAL A 116 6.40 1.47 3.85
C VAL A 116 5.17 1.82 4.67
N ARG A 117 5.23 1.58 5.98
CA ARG A 117 4.23 2.03 6.95
C ARG A 117 4.71 3.30 7.64
N PHE A 118 3.89 4.33 7.56
CA PHE A 118 4.09 5.60 8.27
C PHE A 118 3.43 5.52 9.65
N SER A 119 4.01 6.20 10.65
CA SER A 119 3.39 6.34 11.97
C SER A 119 2.16 7.26 11.90
N ASP A 120 2.25 8.29 11.06
CA ASP A 120 1.29 9.37 10.94
C ASP A 120 0.70 9.51 9.52
N LEU A 121 -0.60 9.84 9.46
CA LEU A 121 -1.33 10.01 8.20
C LEU A 121 -0.93 11.29 7.45
N GLN A 122 -0.62 12.39 8.15
CA GLN A 122 -0.20 13.63 7.50
C GLN A 122 1.14 13.43 6.79
N LEU A 123 2.08 12.73 7.41
CA LEU A 123 3.36 12.42 6.79
C LEU A 123 3.20 11.53 5.56
N ARG A 124 2.35 10.50 5.67
CA ARG A 124 1.98 9.64 4.54
C ARG A 124 1.38 10.47 3.40
N SER A 125 0.43 11.35 3.69
CA SER A 125 -0.20 12.21 2.67
C SER A 125 0.79 13.21 2.07
N LYS A 126 1.77 13.70 2.85
CA LYS A 126 2.87 14.54 2.35
C LYS A 126 3.74 13.75 1.36
N ALA A 127 4.12 12.52 1.70
CA ALA A 127 4.84 11.63 0.78
C ALA A 127 4.02 11.37 -0.50
N TRP A 128 2.74 11.07 -0.37
CA TRP A 128 1.87 10.87 -1.53
C TRP A 128 1.79 12.09 -2.46
N LYS A 129 1.63 13.31 -1.91
CA LYS A 129 1.54 14.55 -2.70
C LYS A 129 2.86 14.90 -3.38
N THR A 130 3.98 14.66 -2.70
CA THR A 130 5.32 14.99 -3.20
C THR A 130 5.90 13.94 -4.15
N LYS A 131 5.22 12.80 -4.35
CA LYS A 131 5.66 11.72 -5.26
C LYS A 131 5.92 12.18 -6.70
N THR A 132 5.33 13.30 -7.12
CA THR A 132 5.59 13.90 -8.44
C THR A 132 7.06 14.28 -8.64
N SER A 133 7.81 14.50 -7.56
CA SER A 133 9.27 14.67 -7.58
C SER A 133 10.03 13.44 -8.09
N LEU A 134 9.41 12.26 -8.08
CA LEU A 134 9.98 11.02 -8.60
C LEU A 134 9.70 10.83 -10.09
N ARG A 135 8.94 11.72 -10.73
CA ARG A 135 8.68 11.66 -12.18
C ARG A 135 10.01 11.74 -12.96
N GLY A 136 10.22 10.80 -13.86
CA GLY A 136 11.47 10.66 -14.61
C GLY A 136 12.52 9.77 -13.94
N THR A 137 12.22 9.23 -12.75
CA THR A 137 12.98 8.13 -12.14
C THR A 137 12.30 6.79 -12.41
N GLU A 138 13.02 5.68 -12.19
CA GLU A 138 12.45 4.32 -12.23
C GLU A 138 11.55 4.02 -11.02
N ILE A 139 11.45 4.94 -10.04
CA ILE A 139 10.73 4.73 -8.79
C ILE A 139 9.27 5.18 -8.94
N THR A 140 8.35 4.31 -8.54
CA THR A 140 6.91 4.61 -8.53
C THR A 140 6.32 4.37 -7.14
N ILE A 141 5.46 5.29 -6.69
CA ILE A 141 4.68 5.15 -5.44
C ILE A 141 3.20 5.00 -5.81
N THR A 142 2.55 3.96 -5.29
CA THR A 142 1.12 3.70 -5.48
C THR A 142 0.34 3.76 -4.17
N GLU A 143 -1.00 3.81 -4.24
CA GLU A 143 -1.85 3.66 -3.06
C GLU A 143 -1.89 2.18 -2.68
N PHE A 144 -1.84 1.89 -1.38
CA PHE A 144 -2.16 0.55 -0.90
C PHE A 144 -3.67 0.35 -0.97
N LEU A 145 -4.12 -0.52 -1.87
CA LEU A 145 -5.52 -0.88 -2.01
C LEU A 145 -5.72 -2.32 -1.58
N THR A 146 -6.78 -2.55 -0.81
CA THR A 146 -7.27 -3.90 -0.55
C THR A 146 -7.89 -4.47 -1.82
N LYS A 147 -7.93 -5.79 -1.99
CA LYS A 147 -8.52 -6.41 -3.19
C LYS A 147 -9.94 -5.91 -3.53
N PRO A 148 -10.88 -5.78 -2.58
CA PRO A 148 -12.19 -5.18 -2.85
C PRO A 148 -12.11 -3.73 -3.36
N CYS A 149 -11.19 -2.92 -2.82
CA CYS A 149 -10.99 -1.54 -3.29
C CYS A 149 -10.34 -1.51 -4.68
N GLN A 150 -9.44 -2.46 -4.96
CA GLN A 150 -8.82 -2.63 -6.26
C GLN A 150 -9.83 -3.07 -7.33
N GLU A 151 -10.75 -3.97 -7.00
CA GLU A 151 -11.86 -4.36 -7.88
C GLU A 151 -12.76 -3.16 -8.22
N ILE A 152 -13.11 -2.35 -7.21
CA ILE A 152 -13.85 -1.10 -7.42
C ILE A 152 -13.04 -0.13 -8.30
N PHE A 153 -11.72 -0.02 -8.06
CA PHE A 153 -10.85 0.85 -8.85
C PHE A 153 -10.78 0.42 -10.31
N VAL A 154 -10.62 -0.88 -10.58
CA VAL A 154 -10.60 -1.44 -11.94
C VAL A 154 -11.95 -1.25 -12.63
N ALA A 155 -13.06 -1.51 -11.93
CA ALA A 155 -14.40 -1.27 -12.47
C ALA A 155 -14.63 0.22 -12.79
N ALA A 156 -14.25 1.12 -11.88
CA ALA A 156 -14.34 2.56 -12.08
C ALA A 156 -13.46 3.04 -13.24
N HIS A 157 -12.27 2.47 -13.36
CA HIS A 157 -11.33 2.75 -14.43
C HIS A 157 -11.91 2.36 -15.80
N ASN A 158 -12.47 1.16 -15.91
CA ASN A 158 -13.10 0.66 -17.14
C ASN A 158 -14.33 1.51 -17.54
N HIS A 159 -15.02 2.10 -16.57
CA HIS A 159 -16.20 2.93 -16.82
C HIS A 159 -15.87 4.40 -17.13
N PHE A 160 -14.98 5.05 -16.37
CA PHE A 160 -14.73 6.50 -16.42
C PHE A 160 -13.40 6.91 -17.06
N SER A 161 -12.50 5.97 -17.37
CA SER A 161 -11.12 6.17 -17.86
C SER A 161 -10.09 6.69 -16.82
N MET A 162 -8.79 6.39 -17.02
CA MET A 162 -7.67 6.77 -16.13
C MET A 162 -7.69 8.21 -15.63
N LYS A 163 -7.95 9.18 -16.51
CA LYS A 163 -7.83 10.61 -16.16
C LYS A 163 -8.91 11.08 -15.20
N LYS A 164 -10.01 10.33 -15.08
CA LYS A 164 -11.17 10.67 -14.25
C LYS A 164 -11.34 9.75 -13.05
N CYS A 165 -10.40 8.84 -12.79
CA CYS A 165 -10.46 7.90 -11.68
C CYS A 165 -9.07 7.75 -11.04
N TRP A 166 -8.97 7.99 -9.74
CA TRP A 166 -7.73 7.74 -8.98
C TRP A 166 -8.05 7.27 -7.57
N ALA A 167 -7.08 6.61 -6.94
CA ALA A 167 -7.12 6.32 -5.52
C ALA A 167 -6.42 7.43 -4.71
N ALA A 168 -7.00 7.81 -3.58
CA ALA A 168 -6.40 8.70 -2.60
C ALA A 168 -6.85 8.34 -1.19
N ASP A 169 -5.89 8.19 -0.28
CA ASP A 169 -6.11 7.87 1.14
C ASP A 169 -6.98 6.61 1.35
N GLY A 170 -6.75 5.56 0.54
CA GLY A 170 -7.50 4.30 0.60
C GLY A 170 -8.94 4.38 0.07
N VAL A 171 -9.31 5.47 -0.59
CA VAL A 171 -10.64 5.68 -1.19
C VAL A 171 -10.50 5.90 -2.70
N ILE A 172 -11.44 5.35 -3.46
CA ILE A 172 -11.51 5.58 -4.90
C ILE A 172 -12.30 6.86 -5.16
N VAL A 173 -11.71 7.77 -5.94
CA VAL A 173 -12.31 9.06 -6.30
C VAL A 173 -12.52 9.08 -7.81
N ILE A 174 -13.74 9.43 -8.22
CA ILE A 174 -14.11 9.60 -9.62
C ILE A 174 -14.50 11.06 -9.89
N LEU A 175 -14.18 11.53 -11.10
CA LEU A 175 -14.54 12.84 -11.62
C LEU A 175 -15.74 12.69 -12.57
N LEU A 176 -16.90 13.17 -12.13
CA LEU A 176 -18.13 13.17 -12.92
C LEU A 176 -18.15 14.35 -13.90
N PRO A 177 -19.07 14.34 -14.90
CA PRO A 177 -19.38 15.52 -15.69
C PRO A 177 -19.65 16.74 -14.79
N HIS A 178 -19.27 17.93 -15.24
CA HIS A 178 -19.29 19.19 -14.44
C HIS A 178 -18.25 19.32 -13.33
N LYS A 179 -17.17 18.51 -13.37
CA LYS A 179 -16.04 18.56 -12.42
C LYS A 179 -16.41 18.22 -10.97
N TYR A 180 -17.54 17.52 -10.77
CA TYR A 180 -17.92 17.03 -9.45
C TYR A 180 -17.08 15.81 -9.06
N LEU A 181 -16.58 15.79 -7.83
CA LEU A 181 -15.81 14.67 -7.27
C LEU A 181 -16.71 13.78 -6.43
N LYS A 182 -16.75 12.49 -6.75
CA LYS A 182 -17.49 11.48 -5.98
C LYS A 182 -16.52 10.44 -5.40
N LYS A 183 -16.65 10.18 -4.10
CA LYS A 183 -15.96 9.06 -3.44
C LYS A 183 -16.77 7.78 -3.65
N VAL A 184 -16.11 6.72 -4.07
CA VAL A 184 -16.72 5.42 -4.34
C VAL A 184 -16.16 4.41 -3.35
N THR A 185 -17.07 3.76 -2.63
CA THR A 185 -16.75 2.73 -1.64
C THR A 185 -17.39 1.38 -1.97
N THR A 186 -18.30 1.33 -2.93
CA THR A 186 -19.02 0.11 -3.36
C THR A 186 -19.15 0.08 -4.88
N LEU A 187 -19.24 -1.13 -5.45
CA LEU A 187 -19.47 -1.31 -6.89
C LEU A 187 -20.80 -0.73 -7.34
N SER A 188 -21.84 -0.79 -6.51
CA SER A 188 -23.16 -0.23 -6.80
C SER A 188 -23.13 1.28 -7.00
N ALA A 189 -22.18 1.99 -6.37
CA ALA A 189 -22.06 3.44 -6.48
C ALA A 189 -21.42 3.92 -7.80
N LEU A 190 -20.97 2.99 -8.66
CA LEU A 190 -20.44 3.25 -10.00
C LEU A 190 -21.52 3.27 -11.10
N LYS A 191 -22.76 2.89 -10.77
CA LYS A 191 -23.91 2.99 -11.67
C LYS A 191 -24.49 4.40 -11.67
#